data_AF-A0A2P2BSS4-F1
#
_entry.id   AF-A0A2P2BSS4-F1
#
_cell.length_a   1.000
_cell.length_b   1.000
_cell.length_c   1.000
_cell.angle_alpha   90.00
_cell.angle_beta   90.00
_cell.angle_gamma   90.00
#
_symmetry.space_group_name_H-M   'P 1'
#
loop_
_entity.id
_entity.type
_entity.pdbx_description
1 polymer ?
#
loop_
_entity_poly.entity_id
_entity_poly.type
_entity_poly.pdbx_seq_one_letter_code
_entity_poly.pdbx_strand_id
1 'polypeptide(L)'
;METNLLCLEKECAFNKSGSCYASHIKVEGYDAYITPETYCDTFRDSSSFSLSNYGGNISLTSTQNISCSADNCKYNISGGCSASFVQINPQNANCETFITK
;
A
#
# COMPACT_ATOMS: atom_id res chain seq x y z
N MET A 1 -13.17 14.37 -4.32
CA MET A 1 -12.10 13.47 -4.79
C MET A 1 -12.25 12.20 -3.99
N GLU A 2 -12.79 11.15 -4.60
CA GLU A 2 -12.89 9.85 -3.94
C GLU A 2 -11.71 9.00 -4.42
N THR A 3 -10.98 8.40 -3.48
CA THR A 3 -9.97 7.40 -3.77
C THR A 3 -10.57 6.03 -3.52
N ASN A 4 -10.19 5.04 -4.33
CA ASN A 4 -10.56 3.64 -4.11
C ASN A 4 -9.53 2.91 -3.23
N LEU A 5 -8.79 3.65 -2.41
CA LEU A 5 -7.82 3.14 -1.47
C LEU A 5 -8.04 3.76 -0.09
N LEU A 6 -8.29 2.90 0.90
CA LEU A 6 -8.40 3.31 2.30
C LEU A 6 -7.15 2.89 3.07
N CYS A 7 -6.63 3.82 3.87
CA CYS A 7 -5.58 3.54 4.82
C CYS A 7 -6.20 3.53 6.23
N LEU A 8 -6.40 2.35 6.80
CA LEU A 8 -6.89 2.21 8.18
C LEU A 8 -5.74 2.09 9.18
N GLU A 9 -4.51 2.00 8.69
CA GLU A 9 -3.31 1.96 9.51
C GLU A 9 -3.06 3.31 10.21
N LYS A 10 -3.25 3.33 11.53
CA LYS A 10 -3.14 4.56 12.33
C LYS A 10 -1.69 5.03 12.45
N GLU A 11 -0.75 4.09 12.47
CA GLU A 11 0.68 4.37 12.55
C GLU A 11 1.29 4.66 11.18
N CYS A 12 0.51 4.68 10.09
CA CYS A 12 1.04 5.04 8.78
C CYS A 12 1.21 6.55 8.71
N ALA A 13 2.45 7.01 8.55
CA ALA A 13 2.77 8.43 8.46
C ALA A 13 2.08 9.12 7.28
N PHE A 14 1.75 8.39 6.20
CA PHE A 14 1.02 8.91 5.04
C PHE A 14 -0.50 8.86 5.19
N ASN A 15 -1.02 8.33 6.30
CA ASN A 15 -2.45 8.29 6.56
C ASN A 15 -2.94 9.68 7.01
N LYS A 16 -3.88 10.24 6.25
CA LYS A 16 -4.60 11.45 6.61
C LYS A 16 -6.09 11.16 6.57
N SER A 17 -6.68 11.03 7.76
CA SER A 17 -8.12 10.81 7.96
C SER A 17 -8.68 9.60 7.20
N GLY A 18 -7.92 8.50 7.12
CA GLY A 18 -8.34 7.27 6.44
C GLY A 18 -7.92 7.17 4.98
N SER A 19 -7.29 8.20 4.42
CA SER A 19 -6.79 8.24 3.05
C SER A 19 -5.26 8.21 3.02
N CYS A 20 -4.67 7.48 2.08
CA CYS A 20 -3.21 7.45 1.91
C CYS A 20 -2.73 8.60 1.02
N TYR A 21 -1.66 9.28 1.44
CA TYR A 21 -1.00 10.37 0.71
C TYR A 21 0.45 10.05 0.33
N ALA A 22 0.79 8.76 0.21
CA ALA A 22 2.14 8.30 -0.13
C ALA A 22 2.58 8.62 -1.57
N SER A 23 1.66 9.11 -2.42
CA SER A 23 1.83 9.32 -3.87
C SER A 23 2.00 8.03 -4.68
N HIS A 24 2.80 7.09 -4.18
CA HIS A 24 3.03 5.77 -4.75
C HIS A 24 3.13 4.74 -3.63
N ILE A 25 2.55 3.56 -3.82
CA ILE A 25 2.67 2.44 -2.88
C ILE A 25 3.42 1.33 -3.58
N LYS A 26 4.47 0.85 -2.95
CA LYS A 26 5.27 -0.27 -3.44
C LYS A 26 5.09 -1.45 -2.50
N VAL A 27 4.55 -2.53 -3.04
CA VAL A 27 4.37 -3.80 -2.34
C VAL A 27 5.41 -4.78 -2.84
N GLU A 28 6.16 -5.35 -1.90
CA GLU A 28 7.22 -6.30 -2.15
C GLU A 28 6.86 -7.69 -1.60
N GLY A 29 7.59 -8.70 -2.08
CA GLY A 29 7.35 -10.10 -1.77
C GLY A 29 7.30 -10.95 -3.03
N TYR A 30 8.35 -10.88 -3.87
CA TYR A 30 8.40 -11.53 -5.19
C TYR A 30 7.95 -13.00 -5.17
N ASP A 31 8.53 -13.79 -4.26
CA ASP A 31 8.23 -15.21 -4.05
C ASP A 31 7.13 -15.46 -3.00
N ALA A 32 6.40 -14.43 -2.59
CA ALA A 32 5.33 -14.60 -1.61
C ALA A 32 4.25 -15.53 -2.16
N TYR A 33 3.89 -16.54 -1.39
CA TYR A 33 2.79 -17.45 -1.63
C TYR A 33 1.55 -17.07 -0.85
N ILE A 34 1.71 -16.40 0.29
CA ILE A 34 0.59 -15.95 1.12
C ILE A 34 0.72 -14.47 1.49
N THR A 35 -0.40 -13.83 1.81
CA THR A 35 -0.46 -12.40 2.12
C THR A 35 0.54 -11.93 3.19
N PRO A 36 0.75 -12.65 4.31
CA PRO A 36 1.71 -12.23 5.34
C PRO A 36 3.18 -12.22 4.90
N GLU A 37 3.51 -12.82 3.75
CA GLU A 37 4.88 -12.80 3.18
C GLU A 37 5.14 -11.57 2.31
N THR A 38 4.13 -10.72 2.12
CA THR A 38 4.27 -9.44 1.42
C THR A 38 4.40 -8.30 2.41
N TYR A 39 5.09 -7.23 1.99
CA TYR A 39 5.23 -6.03 2.81
C TYR A 39 5.16 -4.76 1.95
N CYS A 40 4.69 -3.67 2.56
CA CYS A 40 4.66 -2.36 1.91
C CYS A 40 6.00 -1.65 2.13
N ASP A 41 6.85 -1.62 1.10
CA ASP A 41 8.15 -0.92 1.11
C ASP A 41 7.98 0.60 1.32
N THR A 42 6.84 1.15 0.90
CA THR A 42 6.51 2.57 1.15
C THR A 42 6.01 2.84 2.56
N PHE A 43 5.70 1.82 3.37
CA PHE A 43 5.18 2.04 4.72
C PHE A 43 6.20 2.80 5.58
N ARG A 44 5.75 3.85 6.25
CA ARG A 44 6.54 4.64 7.20
C ARG A 44 5.73 4.78 8.47
N ASP A 45 6.35 4.44 9.59
CA ASP A 45 5.72 4.53 10.90
C ASP A 45 5.73 5.98 11.39
N SER A 46 4.57 6.50 11.79
CA SER A 46 4.35 7.90 12.17
C SER A 46 5.08 8.30 13.45
N SER A 47 5.45 7.34 14.30
CA SER A 47 6.26 7.58 15.50
C SER A 47 7.75 7.79 15.17
N SER A 48 8.22 7.24 14.05
CA SER A 48 9.62 7.28 13.62
C SER A 48 9.88 8.20 12.42
N PHE A 49 8.83 8.58 11.69
CA PHE A 49 8.92 9.31 10.44
C PHE A 49 8.10 10.60 10.47
N SER A 50 8.76 11.72 10.15
CA SER A 50 8.09 13.03 10.05
C SER A 50 7.90 13.43 8.60
N LEU A 51 6.64 13.58 8.18
CA LEU A 51 6.27 14.10 6.86
C LEU A 51 6.82 15.51 6.58
N SER A 52 7.04 16.32 7.63
CA SER A 52 7.56 17.69 7.49
C SER A 52 8.95 17.75 6.86
N ASN A 53 9.73 16.68 7.00
CA ASN A 53 11.08 16.53 6.43
C ASN A 53 11.09 15.61 5.19
N TYR A 54 9.94 15.19 4.70
CA TYR A 54 9.87 14.32 3.53
C TYR A 54 10.08 15.15 2.25
N GLY A 55 11.24 14.97 1.62
CA GLY A 55 11.56 15.62 0.35
C GLY A 55 10.85 15.03 -0.88
N GLY A 56 10.03 13.98 -0.70
CA GLY A 56 9.24 13.37 -1.76
C GLY A 56 7.89 14.07 -1.97
N ASN A 57 7.29 13.87 -3.14
CA ASN A 57 5.93 14.32 -3.39
C ASN A 57 4.94 13.50 -2.58
N ILE A 58 3.96 14.18 -1.99
CA ILE A 58 2.79 13.54 -1.36
C ILE A 58 1.55 13.93 -2.15
N SER A 59 0.74 12.94 -2.49
CA SER A 59 -0.52 13.14 -3.21
C SER A 59 -1.49 12.04 -2.85
N LEU A 60 -2.79 12.33 -2.97
CA LEU A 60 -3.83 11.35 -2.75
C LEU A 60 -3.54 10.10 -3.59
N THR A 61 -3.44 8.96 -2.91
CA THR A 61 -3.03 7.70 -3.52
C THR A 61 -4.26 6.85 -3.83
N SER A 62 -4.26 6.24 -5.00
CA SER A 62 -5.29 5.31 -5.48
C SER A 62 -4.68 3.94 -5.78
N THR A 63 -5.52 2.96 -6.09
CA THR A 63 -5.07 1.62 -6.54
C THR A 63 -4.12 1.65 -7.75
N GLN A 64 -4.28 2.63 -8.64
CA GLN A 64 -3.41 2.80 -9.82
C GLN A 64 -2.00 3.27 -9.47
N ASN A 65 -1.80 3.76 -8.25
CA ASN A 65 -0.51 4.17 -7.74
C ASN A 65 0.20 3.03 -7.00
N ILE A 66 -0.33 1.80 -7.04
CA ILE A 66 0.28 0.63 -6.41
C ILE A 66 1.11 -0.13 -7.43
N SER A 67 2.39 -0.30 -7.14
CA SER A 67 3.25 -1.30 -7.77
C SER A 67 3.38 -2.52 -6.85
N CYS A 68 3.33 -3.71 -7.42
CA CYS A 68 3.38 -4.98 -6.70
C CYS A 68 4.40 -5.91 -7.35
N SER A 69 5.41 -6.35 -6.61
CA SER A 69 6.39 -7.33 -7.11
C SER A 69 5.99 -8.78 -6.89
N ALA A 70 4.99 -9.04 -6.03
CA ALA A 70 4.56 -10.40 -5.67
C ALA A 70 3.93 -11.12 -6.86
N ASP A 71 4.61 -12.14 -7.39
CA ASP A 71 4.25 -12.80 -8.65
C ASP A 71 2.94 -13.62 -8.52
N ASN A 72 2.72 -14.22 -7.35
CA ASN A 72 1.51 -15.00 -7.06
C ASN A 72 0.30 -14.16 -6.64
N CYS A 73 0.40 -12.83 -6.67
CA CYS A 73 -0.70 -11.95 -6.30
C CYS A 73 -1.79 -11.93 -7.38
N LYS A 74 -3.03 -12.31 -7.03
CA LYS A 74 -4.18 -12.31 -7.94
C LYS A 74 -4.41 -11.00 -8.69
N TYR A 75 -4.20 -9.85 -8.03
CA TYR A 75 -4.43 -8.54 -8.63
C TYR A 75 -3.17 -7.90 -9.19
N ASN A 76 -2.01 -8.55 -9.06
CA ASN A 76 -0.80 -8.11 -9.73
C ASN A 76 -0.88 -8.42 -11.22
N ILE A 77 -1.00 -7.36 -12.02
CA ILE A 77 -0.98 -7.46 -13.48
C ILE A 77 0.23 -6.66 -13.96
N SER A 78 1.25 -7.39 -14.42
CA SER A 78 2.50 -6.80 -14.95
C SER A 78 3.21 -5.82 -13.99
N GLY A 79 3.18 -6.10 -12.69
CA GLY A 79 3.83 -5.26 -11.67
C GLY A 79 2.94 -4.14 -11.10
N GLY A 80 1.69 -4.01 -11.56
CA GLY A 80 0.70 -3.05 -11.07
C GLY A 80 -0.48 -3.72 -10.37
N CYS A 81 -1.26 -2.95 -9.60
CA CYS A 81 -2.47 -3.44 -8.96
C CYS A 81 -3.71 -3.19 -9.83
N SER A 82 -4.46 -4.25 -10.14
CA SER A 82 -5.73 -4.21 -10.89
C SER A 82 -6.97 -4.25 -9.99
N ALA A 83 -6.81 -4.21 -8.67
CA ALA A 83 -7.92 -4.26 -7.74
C ALA A 83 -8.81 -3.01 -7.86
N SER A 84 -10.13 -3.22 -7.83
CA SER A 84 -11.10 -2.12 -7.85
C SER A 84 -11.10 -1.31 -6.56
N PHE A 85 -10.66 -1.91 -5.45
CA PHE A 85 -10.57 -1.29 -4.14
C PHE A 85 -9.47 -1.93 -3.30
N VAL A 86 -8.75 -1.13 -2.51
CA VAL A 86 -7.69 -1.60 -1.60
C VAL A 86 -7.87 -1.00 -0.22
N GLN A 87 -7.68 -1.83 0.81
CA GLN A 87 -7.62 -1.40 2.20
C GLN A 87 -6.25 -1.79 2.79
N ILE A 88 -5.61 -0.83 3.48
CA ILE A 88 -4.33 -1.02 4.19
C ILE A 88 -4.62 -1.11 5.68
N ASN A 89 -4.38 -2.27 6.30
CA ASN A 89 -4.74 -2.56 7.69
C ASN A 89 -3.53 -2.87 8.60
N PRO A 90 -3.68 -2.65 9.93
CA PRO A 90 -2.63 -2.84 10.94
C PRO A 90 -2.13 -4.22 11.19
N GLN A 91 -2.86 -5.25 10.81
CA GLN A 91 -2.38 -6.58 11.09
C GLN A 91 -1.19 -6.97 10.21
N ASN A 92 -1.01 -6.37 9.03
CA ASN A 92 0.04 -6.81 8.10
C ASN A 92 0.52 -5.75 7.08
N ALA A 93 0.05 -4.49 7.12
CA ALA A 93 0.36 -3.47 6.10
C ALA A 93 0.18 -3.98 4.64
N ASN A 94 -0.69 -4.97 4.49
CA ASN A 94 -0.95 -5.72 3.28
C ASN A 94 -2.17 -5.12 2.59
N CYS A 95 -2.11 -5.02 1.27
CA CYS A 95 -3.31 -4.75 0.48
C CYS A 95 -4.19 -6.00 0.61
N GLU A 96 -5.39 -5.94 1.18
CA GLU A 96 -6.27 -7.12 1.41
C GLU A 96 -6.77 -7.83 0.13
N THR A 97 -6.14 -7.57 -1.00
CA THR A 97 -6.43 -8.13 -2.32
C THR A 97 -5.71 -9.45 -2.58
N PHE A 98 -4.78 -9.90 -1.73
CA PHE A 98 -4.08 -11.17 -1.95
C PHE A 98 -5.01 -12.37 -1.69
N ILE A 99 -5.54 -12.94 -2.77
CA ILE A 99 -6.04 -14.31 -2.81
C ILE A 99 -5.00 -15.07 -3.62
N THR A 100 -4.46 -16.16 -3.08
CA THR A 100 -3.54 -17.05 -3.79
C THR A 100 -4.21 -17.54 -5.07
N LYS A 101 -3.48 -17.56 -6.20
CA LYS A 101 -3.98 -18.11 -7.46
C LYS A 101 -4.40 -19.57 -7.33
#